data_AF-A0A0K8TR63-F1
#
_entry.id   AF-A0A0K8TR63-F1
#
_cell.length_a   1.000
_cell.length_b   1.000
_cell.length_c   1.000
_cell.angle_alpha   90.00
_cell.angle_beta   90.00
_cell.angle_gamma   90.00
#
_symmetry.space_group_name_H-M   'P 1'
#
loop_
_entity.id
_entity.type
_entity.pdbx_description
1 polymer ?
#
loop_
_entity_poly.entity_id
_entity_poly.type
_entity_poly.pdbx_seq_one_letter_code
_entity_poly.pdbx_strand_id
1 'polypeptide(L)'
;ARKQDLPPEGGYKKISYARIPARSYFSGYQMIGAYVGITTIGLYVYYLNCKQVRRDEIEMRSAQNVIFPILIAERDREYLKQLRRNRDEEAKLMANVEGWKVGTWYGEPVFKTFPKDKLVQPIFKEFYAHADYSAYAKRANLKLWN
;
A
#
# COMPACT_ATOMS: atom_id res chain seq x y z
N ALA A 1 69.21 55.25 -38.27
CA ALA A 1 69.06 54.38 -37.09
C ALA A 1 67.57 54.24 -36.76
N ARG A 2 67.04 53.04 -36.48
CA ARG A 2 65.62 52.89 -36.14
C ARG A 2 65.36 53.49 -34.76
N LYS A 3 64.27 54.27 -34.65
CA LYS A 3 63.83 54.87 -33.38
C LYS A 3 63.48 53.75 -32.41
N GLN A 4 64.11 53.77 -31.24
CA GLN A 4 63.90 52.76 -30.20
C GLN A 4 62.63 53.10 -29.42
N ASP A 5 61.76 52.12 -29.19
CA ASP A 5 60.61 52.29 -28.31
C ASP A 5 61.09 52.35 -26.87
N LEU A 6 60.80 53.47 -26.23
CA LEU A 6 61.14 53.77 -24.84
C LEU A 6 59.86 53.83 -24.01
N PRO A 7 59.92 53.51 -22.70
CA PRO A 7 58.80 53.76 -21.81
C PRO A 7 58.46 55.26 -21.78
N PRO A 8 57.19 55.62 -21.54
CA PRO A 8 56.78 57.03 -21.45
C PRO A 8 57.54 57.74 -20.32
N GLU A 9 57.80 59.04 -20.49
CA GLU A 9 58.42 59.87 -19.46
C GLU A 9 57.51 59.88 -18.21
N GLY A 10 58.00 59.29 -17.11
CA GLY A 10 57.23 59.05 -15.88
C GLY A 10 56.90 57.57 -15.59
N GLY A 11 57.22 56.66 -16.51
CA GLY A 11 57.06 55.21 -16.34
C GLY A 11 55.62 54.70 -16.52
N TYR A 12 55.47 53.38 -16.60
CA TYR A 12 54.15 52.75 -16.72
C TYR A 12 53.37 52.79 -15.40
N LYS A 13 52.04 52.76 -15.50
CA LYS A 13 51.16 52.64 -14.34
C LYS A 13 51.54 51.41 -13.51
N LYS A 14 51.57 51.57 -12.18
CA LYS A 14 51.82 50.45 -11.26
C LYS A 14 50.78 49.36 -11.51
N ILE A 15 51.27 48.18 -11.88
CA ILE A 15 50.43 46.98 -12.07
C ILE A 15 50.14 46.43 -10.67
N SER A 16 48.86 46.25 -10.34
CA SER A 16 48.48 45.55 -9.12
C SER A 16 48.79 44.07 -9.27
N TYR A 17 49.88 43.62 -8.66
CA TYR A 17 50.28 42.22 -8.65
C TYR A 17 49.74 41.46 -7.43
N ALA A 18 49.23 42.18 -6.42
CA ALA A 18 48.66 41.59 -5.22
C ALA A 18 47.27 40.98 -5.52
N ARG A 19 47.00 39.80 -4.92
CA ARG A 19 45.70 39.14 -5.02
C ARG A 19 44.64 39.96 -4.27
N ILE A 20 43.57 40.32 -4.96
CA ILE A 20 42.37 40.90 -4.34
C ILE A 20 41.44 39.74 -3.98
N PRO A 21 41.18 39.45 -2.69
CA PRO A 21 40.27 38.40 -2.31
C PRO A 21 38.83 38.75 -2.72
N ALA A 22 38.04 37.72 -3.05
CA ALA A 22 36.64 37.90 -3.39
C ALA A 22 35.85 38.44 -2.19
N ARG A 23 34.90 39.34 -2.44
CA ARG A 23 34.04 39.91 -1.40
C ARG A 23 33.03 38.85 -0.94
N SER A 24 33.03 38.52 0.35
CA SER A 24 31.98 37.66 0.92
C SER A 24 30.73 38.49 1.21
N TYR A 25 29.58 38.01 0.75
CA TYR A 25 28.29 38.67 0.98
C TYR A 25 27.59 38.19 2.26
N PHE A 26 27.91 36.98 2.73
CA PHE A 26 27.28 36.38 3.90
C PHE A 26 28.32 35.83 4.87
N SER A 27 28.10 36.06 6.16
CA SER A 27 28.84 35.41 7.22
C SER A 27 28.32 33.99 7.45
N GLY A 28 29.19 33.07 7.91
CA GLY A 28 28.81 31.69 8.21
C GLY A 28 27.63 31.60 9.20
N TYR A 29 27.59 32.49 10.20
CA TYR A 29 26.48 32.56 11.16
C TYR A 29 25.14 32.97 10.51
N GLN A 30 25.18 33.84 9.50
CA GLN A 30 23.98 34.25 8.76
C GLN A 30 23.42 33.08 7.93
N MET A 31 24.31 32.28 7.33
CA MET A 31 23.90 31.08 6.59
C MET A 31 23.27 30.03 7.51
N ILE A 32 23.86 29.79 8.69
CA ILE A 32 23.31 28.87 9.67
C ILE A 32 21.95 29.37 10.18
N GLY A 33 21.83 30.66 10.48
CA GLY A 33 20.55 31.26 10.89
C GLY A 33 19.47 31.13 9.82
N ALA A 34 19.80 31.39 8.55
CA ALA A 34 18.87 31.21 7.44
C ALA A 34 18.44 29.75 7.27
N TYR A 35 19.40 28.80 7.38
CA TYR A 35 19.11 27.37 7.30
C TYR A 35 18.15 26.91 8.40
N VAL A 36 18.38 27.32 9.64
CA VAL A 36 17.50 26.99 10.78
C VAL A 36 16.11 27.61 10.57
N GLY A 37 16.05 28.86 10.10
CA GLY A 37 14.78 29.54 9.82
C GLY A 37 13.94 28.81 8.77
N ILE A 38 14.54 28.48 7.62
CA ILE A 38 13.87 27.74 6.54
C ILE A 38 13.43 26.36 7.02
N THR A 39 14.30 25.65 7.75
CA THR A 39 14.00 24.30 8.26
C THR A 39 12.84 24.32 9.25
N THR A 40 12.82 25.29 10.17
CA THR A 40 11.74 25.43 11.16
C THR A 40 10.39 25.70 10.49
N ILE A 41 10.36 26.58 9.49
CA ILE A 41 9.15 26.86 8.71
C ILE A 41 8.72 25.62 7.92
N GLY A 42 9.66 24.93 7.28
CA GLY A 42 9.40 23.70 6.53
C GLY A 42 8.78 22.61 7.40
N LEU A 43 9.31 22.39 8.60
CA LEU A 43 8.77 21.43 9.56
C LEU A 43 7.36 21.82 10.03
N TYR A 44 7.09 23.11 10.23
CA TYR A 44 5.75 23.58 10.59
C TYR A 44 4.71 23.32 9.49
N VAL A 45 5.04 23.64 8.23
CA VAL A 45 4.16 23.37 7.09
C VAL A 45 3.96 21.86 6.90
N TYR A 46 5.03 21.06 7.06
CA TYR A 46 4.95 19.61 7.04
C TYR A 46 4.00 19.07 8.12
N TYR A 47 4.09 19.59 9.35
CA TYR A 47 3.19 19.21 10.43
C TYR A 47 1.71 19.49 10.09
N LEU A 48 1.41 20.64 9.49
CA LEU A 48 0.05 20.97 9.06
C LEU A 48 -0.46 19.98 8.00
N ASN A 49 0.38 19.62 7.03
CA ASN A 49 0.05 18.60 6.02
C ASN A 49 -0.20 17.23 6.66
N CYS A 50 0.66 16.78 7.58
CA CYS A 50 0.45 15.52 8.30
C CYS A 50 -0.88 15.51 9.07
N LYS A 51 -1.25 16.65 9.67
CA LYS A 51 -2.54 16.79 10.36
C LYS A 51 -3.71 16.66 9.38
N GLN A 52 -3.60 17.24 8.19
CA GLN A 52 -4.63 17.12 7.15
C GLN A 52 -4.74 15.68 6.63
N VAL A 53 -3.64 15.07 6.20
CA VAL A 53 -3.60 13.67 5.73
C VAL A 53 -4.22 12.72 6.77
N ARG A 54 -3.90 12.92 8.05
CA ARG A 54 -4.51 12.11 9.13
C ARG A 54 -6.02 12.27 9.20
N ARG A 55 -6.56 13.48 8.98
CA ARG A 55 -8.01 13.71 8.96
C ARG A 55 -8.66 12.98 7.79
N ASP A 56 -8.04 13.08 6.61
CA ASP A 56 -8.54 12.42 5.40
C ASP A 56 -8.51 10.89 5.53
N GLU A 57 -7.46 10.34 6.13
CA GLU A 57 -7.38 8.91 6.44
C GLU A 57 -8.44 8.47 7.46
N ILE A 58 -8.71 9.29 8.49
CA ILE A 58 -9.76 9.00 9.47
C ILE A 58 -11.13 9.02 8.78
N GLU A 59 -11.39 10.00 7.93
CA GLU A 59 -12.63 10.10 7.16
C GLU A 59 -12.82 8.86 6.27
N MET A 60 -11.79 8.47 5.51
CA MET A 60 -11.83 7.30 4.64
C MET A 60 -12.06 6.01 5.43
N ARG A 61 -11.35 5.81 6.56
CA ARG A 61 -11.57 4.63 7.43
C ARG A 61 -12.97 4.62 8.02
N SER A 62 -13.49 5.77 8.45
CA SER A 62 -14.86 5.87 8.94
C SER A 62 -15.88 5.51 7.85
N ALA A 63 -15.68 6.01 6.62
CA ALA A 63 -16.54 5.64 5.48
C ALA A 63 -16.48 4.14 5.18
N GLN A 64 -15.29 3.54 5.21
CA GLN A 64 -15.12 2.09 5.04
C GLN A 64 -15.81 1.31 6.16
N ASN A 65 -15.66 1.71 7.42
CA ASN A 65 -16.30 1.06 8.57
C ASN A 65 -17.83 1.05 8.49
N VAL A 66 -18.43 2.11 7.93
CA VAL A 66 -19.89 2.19 7.73
C VAL A 66 -20.35 1.20 6.65
N ILE A 67 -19.59 1.04 5.57
CA ILE A 67 -19.95 0.17 4.43
C ILE A 67 -19.61 -1.30 4.72
N PHE A 68 -18.56 -1.55 5.50
CA PHE A 68 -18.05 -2.87 5.84
C PHE A 68 -19.09 -3.90 6.30
N PRO A 69 -20.03 -3.60 7.23
CA PRO A 69 -21.04 -4.56 7.65
C PRO A 69 -21.99 -4.98 6.51
N ILE A 70 -22.30 -4.07 5.58
CA ILE A 70 -23.14 -4.38 4.42
C ILE A 70 -22.38 -5.32 3.47
N LEU A 71 -21.12 -5.02 3.18
CA LEU A 71 -20.28 -5.87 2.33
C LEU A 71 -20.07 -7.27 2.93
N ILE A 72 -19.88 -7.34 4.25
CA ILE A 72 -19.81 -8.63 4.96
C ILE A 72 -21.13 -9.38 4.82
N ALA A 73 -22.27 -8.71 5.05
CA ALA A 73 -23.57 -9.36 4.94
C ALA A 73 -23.85 -9.89 3.52
N GLU A 74 -23.49 -9.14 2.49
CA GLU A 74 -23.59 -9.57 1.09
C GLU A 74 -22.69 -10.77 0.81
N ARG A 75 -21.42 -10.70 1.23
CA ARG A 75 -20.46 -11.80 1.11
C ARG A 75 -20.96 -13.05 1.80
N ASP A 76 -21.45 -12.93 3.03
CA ASP A 76 -21.88 -14.06 3.85
C ASP A 76 -23.15 -14.70 3.27
N ARG A 77 -24.08 -13.89 2.71
CA ARG A 77 -25.24 -14.40 1.96
C ARG A 77 -24.81 -15.20 0.73
N GLU A 78 -23.93 -14.65 -0.10
CA GLU A 78 -23.44 -15.36 -1.31
C GLU A 78 -22.64 -16.61 -0.96
N TYR A 79 -21.86 -16.56 0.13
CA TYR A 79 -21.14 -17.71 0.65
C TYR A 79 -22.09 -18.85 1.04
N LEU A 80 -23.12 -18.57 1.84
CA LEU A 80 -24.09 -19.58 2.25
C LEU A 80 -24.90 -20.13 1.06
N LYS A 81 -25.26 -19.29 0.10
CA LYS A 81 -25.90 -19.73 -1.15
C LYS A 81 -25.00 -20.71 -1.92
N GLN A 82 -23.70 -20.43 -2.01
CA GLN A 82 -22.77 -21.33 -2.69
C GLN A 82 -22.60 -22.65 -1.94
N LEU A 83 -22.52 -22.64 -0.61
CA LEU A 83 -22.50 -23.87 0.19
C LEU A 83 -23.76 -24.71 -0.04
N ARG A 84 -24.92 -24.05 -0.15
CA ARG A 84 -26.18 -24.73 -0.44
C ARG A 84 -26.17 -25.38 -1.82
N ARG A 85 -25.68 -24.69 -2.85
CA ARG A 85 -25.50 -25.25 -4.21
C ARG A 85 -24.60 -26.48 -4.19
N ASN A 86 -23.44 -26.40 -3.54
CA ASN A 86 -22.53 -27.55 -3.47
C ASN A 86 -23.19 -28.75 -2.76
N ARG A 87 -23.99 -28.50 -1.71
CA ARG A 87 -24.73 -29.54 -1.00
C ARG A 87 -25.85 -30.17 -1.84
N ASP A 88 -26.57 -29.35 -2.60
CA ASP A 88 -27.62 -29.83 -3.50
C ASP A 88 -27.02 -30.66 -4.66
N GLU A 89 -25.85 -30.28 -5.17
CA GLU A 89 -25.10 -31.06 -6.16
C GLU A 89 -24.52 -32.36 -5.57
N GLU A 90 -23.98 -32.33 -4.34
CA GLU A 90 -23.55 -33.54 -3.62
C GLU A 90 -24.71 -34.54 -3.49
N ALA A 91 -25.91 -34.05 -3.12
CA ALA A 91 -27.10 -34.89 -2.98
C ALA A 91 -27.51 -35.56 -4.29
N LYS A 92 -27.40 -34.86 -5.43
CA LYS A 92 -27.69 -35.43 -6.75
C LYS A 92 -26.62 -36.43 -7.18
N LEU A 93 -25.35 -36.08 -7.01
CA LEU A 93 -24.21 -36.90 -7.46
C LEU A 93 -24.10 -38.20 -6.67
N MET A 94 -24.35 -38.14 -5.36
CA MET A 94 -24.19 -39.29 -4.45
C MET A 94 -25.50 -40.06 -4.19
N ALA A 95 -26.58 -39.76 -4.92
CA ALA A 95 -27.89 -40.38 -4.71
C ALA A 95 -27.89 -41.92 -4.83
N ASN A 96 -27.00 -42.46 -5.66
CA ASN A 96 -26.93 -43.90 -5.95
C ASN A 96 -25.89 -44.65 -5.10
N VAL A 97 -25.26 -43.99 -4.13
CA VAL A 97 -24.21 -44.60 -3.29
C VAL A 97 -24.83 -45.08 -1.98
N GLU A 98 -24.78 -46.40 -1.76
CA GLU A 98 -25.31 -47.01 -0.53
C GLU A 98 -24.61 -46.46 0.72
N GLY A 99 -25.41 -46.08 1.73
CA GLY A 99 -24.91 -45.56 3.01
C GLY A 99 -24.40 -44.11 2.96
N TRP A 100 -24.42 -43.43 1.81
CA TRP A 100 -24.02 -42.03 1.74
C TRP A 100 -25.07 -41.11 2.37
N LYS A 101 -24.64 -40.25 3.30
CA LYS A 101 -25.48 -39.22 3.92
C LYS A 101 -24.87 -37.85 3.68
N VAL A 102 -25.59 -37.01 2.94
CA VAL A 102 -25.13 -35.70 2.45
C VAL A 102 -24.60 -34.79 3.57
N GLY A 103 -23.37 -34.31 3.39
CA GLY A 103 -22.65 -33.46 4.34
C GLY A 103 -22.13 -34.21 5.59
N THR A 104 -22.04 -35.53 5.53
CA THR A 104 -21.34 -36.37 6.51
C THR A 104 -20.50 -37.42 5.80
N TRP A 105 -19.51 -37.96 6.48
CA TRP A 105 -18.77 -39.10 5.97
C TRP A 105 -19.52 -40.39 6.32
N TYR A 106 -20.35 -40.89 5.40
CA TYR A 106 -21.18 -42.10 5.61
C TYR A 106 -21.98 -42.09 6.92
N GLY A 107 -22.52 -40.92 7.31
CA GLY A 107 -23.27 -40.75 8.55
C GLY A 107 -22.46 -40.24 9.74
N GLU A 108 -21.13 -40.30 9.70
CA GLU A 108 -20.26 -39.72 10.72
C GLU A 108 -19.89 -38.26 10.40
N PRO A 109 -19.88 -37.35 11.39
CA PRO A 109 -19.33 -36.01 11.18
C PRO A 109 -17.81 -36.09 10.95
N VAL A 110 -17.33 -35.40 9.91
CA VAL A 110 -15.89 -35.34 9.58
C VAL A 110 -15.07 -34.81 10.77
N PHE A 111 -15.60 -33.80 11.46
CA PHE A 111 -14.99 -33.25 12.66
C PHE A 111 -15.71 -33.72 13.93
N LYS A 112 -15.01 -34.49 14.76
CA LYS A 112 -15.57 -35.08 15.99
C LYS A 112 -15.51 -34.14 17.21
N THR A 113 -14.55 -33.21 17.23
CA THR A 113 -14.26 -32.35 18.38
C THR A 113 -15.02 -31.02 18.38
N PHE A 114 -15.54 -30.58 17.24
CA PHE A 114 -16.26 -29.32 17.17
C PHE A 114 -17.72 -29.46 17.61
N PRO A 115 -18.30 -28.41 18.23
CA PRO A 115 -19.74 -28.35 18.47
C PRO A 115 -20.52 -28.50 17.16
N LYS A 116 -21.66 -29.20 17.21
CA LYS A 116 -22.50 -29.46 16.03
C LYS A 116 -23.03 -28.21 15.36
N ASP A 117 -23.23 -27.13 16.12
CA ASP A 117 -23.79 -25.87 15.63
C ASP A 117 -22.73 -24.96 14.98
N LYS A 118 -21.45 -25.32 15.07
CA LYS A 118 -20.37 -24.52 14.49
C LYS A 118 -20.25 -24.81 13.00
N LEU A 119 -20.44 -23.78 12.17
CA LEU A 119 -20.12 -23.86 10.75
C LEU A 119 -18.59 -23.96 10.57
N VAL A 120 -18.12 -25.12 10.11
CA VAL A 120 -16.74 -25.28 9.67
C VAL A 120 -16.61 -24.75 8.25
N GLN A 121 -15.71 -23.78 8.07
CA GLN A 121 -15.50 -23.18 6.75
C GLN A 121 -14.79 -24.18 5.84
N PRO A 122 -15.36 -24.53 4.66
CA PRO A 122 -14.66 -25.34 3.68
C PRO A 122 -13.34 -24.73 3.22
N ILE A 123 -12.45 -25.62 2.79
CA ILE A 123 -11.21 -25.24 2.13
C ILE A 123 -11.55 -24.62 0.77
N PHE A 124 -10.66 -23.77 0.26
CA PHE A 124 -10.83 -23.11 -1.03
C PHE A 124 -11.17 -24.07 -2.18
N LYS A 125 -10.57 -25.27 -2.20
CA LYS A 125 -10.87 -26.32 -3.20
C LYS A 125 -12.29 -26.87 -3.07
N GLU A 126 -12.77 -27.08 -1.84
CA GLU A 126 -14.12 -27.59 -1.56
C GLU A 126 -15.20 -26.56 -1.92
N PHE A 127 -14.91 -25.27 -1.70
CA PHE A 127 -15.84 -24.20 -2.06
C PHE A 127 -16.04 -24.09 -3.58
N TYR A 128 -14.96 -24.25 -4.35
CA TYR A 128 -14.96 -24.17 -5.82
C TYR A 128 -15.00 -25.55 -6.50
N ALA A 129 -15.42 -26.61 -5.82
CA ALA A 129 -15.35 -27.98 -6.34
C ALA A 129 -16.08 -28.17 -7.68
N HIS A 130 -17.18 -27.45 -7.90
CA HIS A 130 -17.99 -27.51 -9.13
C HIS A 130 -17.76 -26.33 -10.07
N ALA A 131 -16.78 -25.47 -9.79
CA ALA A 131 -16.47 -24.34 -10.65
C ALA A 131 -15.51 -24.75 -11.77
N ASP A 132 -15.56 -24.02 -12.88
CA ASP A 132 -14.57 -24.19 -13.95
C ASP A 132 -13.15 -23.87 -13.46
N TYR A 133 -12.16 -24.56 -14.01
CA TYR A 133 -10.76 -24.39 -13.64
C TYR A 133 -10.27 -22.96 -13.87
N SER A 134 -10.71 -22.31 -14.96
CA SER A 134 -10.30 -20.93 -15.24
C SER A 134 -10.78 -19.95 -14.15
N ALA A 135 -12.02 -20.12 -13.68
CA ALA A 135 -12.60 -19.32 -12.61
C ALA A 135 -11.90 -19.59 -11.26
N TYR A 136 -11.61 -20.86 -10.97
CA TYR A 136 -10.82 -21.27 -9.81
C TYR A 136 -9.42 -20.63 -9.82
N ALA A 137 -8.69 -20.74 -10.93
CA ALA A 137 -7.33 -20.23 -11.08
C ALA A 137 -7.28 -18.70 -10.95
N LYS A 138 -8.22 -17.99 -11.60
CA LYS A 138 -8.35 -16.54 -11.47
C LYS A 138 -8.55 -16.13 -10.00
N ARG A 139 -9.41 -16.84 -9.27
CA ARG A 139 -9.65 -16.55 -7.86
C ARG A 139 -8.48 -16.92 -6.96
N ALA A 140 -7.78 -18.01 -7.26
CA ALA A 140 -6.58 -18.43 -6.54
C ALA A 140 -5.47 -17.39 -6.68
N ASN A 141 -5.24 -16.87 -7.89
CA ASN A 141 -4.27 -15.81 -8.14
C ASN A 141 -4.60 -14.55 -7.33
N LEU A 142 -5.86 -14.10 -7.33
CA LEU A 142 -6.28 -12.94 -6.52
C LEU A 142 -6.01 -13.13 -5.02
N LYS A 143 -6.12 -14.36 -4.51
CA LYS A 143 -5.83 -14.66 -3.09
C LYS A 143 -4.33 -14.63 -2.78
N LEU A 144 -3.47 -15.00 -3.73
CA LEU A 144 -2.02 -15.05 -3.54
C LEU A 144 -1.33 -13.68 -3.67
N TRP A 145 -1.98 -12.73 -4.34
CA TRP A 145 -1.46 -11.38 -4.57
C TRP A 145 -1.89 -10.35 -3.51
N ASN A 146 -2.79 -10.73 -2.60
CA ASN A 146 -3.15 -9.97 -1.40
C ASN A 146 -2.33 -10.47 -0.21
#